data_AF-A0A7S1Y8S4-F1
#
_entry.id   AF-A0A7S1Y8S4-F1
#
_cell.length_a   1.000
_cell.length_b   1.000
_cell.length_c   1.000
_cell.angle_alpha   90.00
_cell.angle_beta   90.00
_cell.angle_gamma   90.00
#
_symmetry.space_group_name_H-M   'P 1'
#
loop_
_entity.id
_entity.type
_entity.pdbx_description
1 polymer ?
#
loop_
_entity_poly.entity_id
_entity_poly.type
_entity_poly.pdbx_seq_one_letter_code
_entity_poly.pdbx_strand_id
1 'polypeptide(L)'
;IDEDELMCARARLLGKRQGAAWSCLHIAALVDTACGLMTKDDDQLEASALQLFPSFDSYFDNVDSTLELYLTGLFEAAPLLVRTAEKISAARAMEARKLVAHVQAMEIWSQTGINEHANDYVDEMMVDPLDSLWKFLSTAGKLPRTILDSTWTNLITISYEAMLEAFARIPQSSTEGRSLMSMDVAAFATAFSFREMKERKADRSTDDEHHFVPSTPVNMTVLLEERQRLDTYIKIYYLPEEDVLAWLEENYSTYRFNHCCSLANAVSSHENGRRRGSNSSSKSINFVRNLFHPAEANGTDE
;
A
#
# COMPACT_ATOMS: atom_id res chain seq x y z
N ILE A 1 20.12 -24.74 -3.76
CA ILE A 1 19.48 -24.24 -2.53
C ILE A 1 19.33 -25.44 -1.63
N ASP A 2 19.91 -25.34 -0.44
CA ASP A 2 19.89 -26.43 0.53
C ASP A 2 18.46 -26.69 0.99
N GLU A 3 18.09 -27.97 1.16
CA GLU A 3 16.72 -28.37 1.48
C GLU A 3 16.27 -27.78 2.83
N ASP A 4 17.23 -27.64 3.76
CA ASP A 4 17.06 -27.00 5.06
C ASP A 4 16.81 -25.49 4.95
N GLU A 5 17.37 -24.84 3.94
CA GLU A 5 17.22 -23.41 3.68
C GLU A 5 15.83 -23.09 3.11
N LEU A 6 15.31 -23.97 2.24
CA LEU A 6 13.93 -23.91 1.73
C LEU A 6 12.91 -24.15 2.85
N MET A 7 13.19 -25.06 3.76
CA MET A 7 12.34 -25.34 4.92
C MET A 7 12.34 -24.18 5.92
N CYS A 8 13.49 -23.54 6.16
CA CYS A 8 13.58 -22.31 6.96
C CYS A 8 12.80 -21.14 6.34
N ALA A 9 12.82 -21.00 5.01
CA ALA A 9 12.06 -19.98 4.30
C ALA A 9 10.54 -20.21 4.40
N ARG A 10 10.09 -21.46 4.25
CA ARG A 10 8.69 -21.87 4.44
C ARG A 10 8.22 -21.66 5.87
N ALA A 11 9.05 -21.96 6.86
CA ALA A 11 8.74 -21.72 8.27
C ALA A 11 8.62 -20.22 8.61
N ARG A 12 9.48 -19.37 8.05
CA ARG A 12 9.40 -17.90 8.22
C ARG A 12 8.16 -17.31 7.55
N LEU A 13 7.79 -17.81 6.37
CA LEU A 13 6.55 -17.42 5.68
C LEU A 13 5.32 -17.85 6.49
N LEU A 14 5.34 -19.07 7.03
CA LEU A 14 4.29 -19.58 7.92
C LEU A 14 4.17 -18.73 9.19
N GLY A 15 5.29 -18.35 9.82
CA GLY A 15 5.30 -17.49 11.01
C GLY A 15 4.78 -16.08 10.73
N LYS A 16 5.05 -15.51 9.56
CA LYS A 16 4.50 -14.20 9.14
C LYS A 16 2.99 -14.27 8.90
N ARG A 17 2.52 -15.34 8.24
CA ARG A 17 1.08 -15.59 7.99
C ARG A 17 0.34 -15.86 9.30
N GLN A 18 0.95 -16.63 10.19
CA GLN A 18 0.43 -16.92 11.52
C GLN A 18 0.36 -15.65 12.38
N GLY A 19 1.38 -14.79 12.33
CA GLY A 19 1.38 -13.49 13.02
C GLY A 19 0.25 -12.56 12.54
N ALA A 20 0.01 -12.49 11.24
CA ALA A 20 -1.11 -11.72 10.68
C ALA A 20 -2.47 -12.30 11.10
N ALA A 21 -2.62 -13.63 11.03
CA ALA A 21 -3.82 -14.32 11.50
C ALA A 21 -4.08 -14.10 13.00
N TRP A 22 -3.02 -14.09 13.84
CA TRP A 22 -3.12 -13.79 15.27
C TRP A 22 -3.54 -12.36 15.54
N SER A 23 -3.04 -11.38 14.78
CA SER A 23 -3.46 -9.99 14.92
C SER A 23 -4.94 -9.79 14.55
N CYS A 24 -5.40 -10.41 13.47
CA CYS A 24 -6.81 -10.40 13.09
C CYS A 24 -7.70 -11.12 14.11
N LEU A 25 -7.23 -12.26 14.64
CA LEU A 25 -7.94 -13.03 15.66
C LEU A 25 -8.03 -12.28 17.00
N HIS A 26 -6.98 -11.57 17.43
CA HIS A 26 -7.02 -10.75 18.64
C HIS A 26 -8.00 -9.59 18.52
N ILE A 27 -8.04 -8.93 17.36
CA ILE A 27 -9.02 -7.86 17.11
C ILE A 27 -10.44 -8.44 17.10
N ALA A 28 -10.67 -9.56 16.42
CA ALA A 28 -11.97 -10.23 16.40
C ALA A 28 -12.41 -10.69 17.80
N ALA A 29 -11.51 -11.25 18.61
CA ALA A 29 -11.80 -11.69 19.97
C ALA A 29 -12.10 -10.51 20.92
N LEU A 30 -11.41 -9.38 20.76
CA LEU A 30 -11.72 -8.17 21.52
C LEU A 30 -13.11 -7.62 21.17
N VAL A 31 -13.47 -7.63 19.88
CA VAL A 31 -14.80 -7.21 19.40
C VAL A 31 -15.89 -8.18 19.89
N ASP A 32 -15.66 -9.49 19.78
CA ASP A 32 -16.61 -10.52 20.24
C ASP A 32 -16.79 -10.51 21.76
N THR A 33 -15.72 -10.30 22.53
CA THR A 33 -15.79 -10.13 23.99
C THR A 33 -16.58 -8.88 24.35
N ALA A 34 -16.39 -7.78 23.63
CA ALA A 34 -17.18 -6.56 23.82
C ALA A 34 -18.67 -6.82 23.51
N CYS A 35 -19.00 -7.48 22.40
CA CYS A 35 -20.38 -7.87 22.07
C CYS A 35 -20.98 -8.86 23.09
N GLY A 36 -20.19 -9.79 23.63
CA GLY A 36 -20.61 -10.76 24.63
C GLY A 36 -20.93 -10.14 25.99
N LEU A 37 -20.20 -9.08 26.37
CA LEU A 37 -20.51 -8.28 27.55
C LEU A 37 -21.80 -7.47 27.38
N MET A 38 -22.12 -7.07 26.15
CA MET A 38 -23.34 -6.34 25.82
C MET A 38 -24.60 -7.22 25.66
N THR A 39 -24.43 -8.54 25.57
CA THR A 39 -25.54 -9.49 25.28
C THR A 39 -25.89 -10.39 26.46
N LYS A 40 -25.14 -10.32 27.56
CA LYS A 40 -25.52 -10.99 28.81
C LYS A 40 -26.53 -10.12 29.56
N ASP A 41 -27.80 -10.53 29.43
CA ASP A 41 -28.99 -10.11 30.17
C ASP A 41 -28.79 -9.08 31.30
N ASP A 42 -29.35 -7.88 31.07
CA ASP A 42 -29.54 -6.79 32.05
C ASP A 42 -30.03 -7.30 33.42
N ASP A 43 -30.91 -8.31 33.41
CA ASP A 43 -31.64 -8.78 34.61
C ASP A 43 -30.73 -9.43 35.68
N GLN A 44 -29.58 -10.03 35.31
CA GLN A 44 -28.68 -10.67 36.29
C GLN A 44 -27.60 -9.73 36.84
N LEU A 45 -27.22 -8.72 36.05
CA LEU A 45 -26.26 -7.69 36.46
C LEU A 45 -26.92 -6.71 37.44
N GLU A 46 -28.15 -6.29 37.15
CA GLU A 46 -28.93 -5.35 37.98
C GLU A 46 -29.19 -5.91 39.39
N ALA A 47 -29.58 -7.18 39.49
CA ALA A 47 -29.84 -7.86 40.77
C ALA A 47 -28.59 -8.02 41.65
N SER A 48 -27.41 -8.20 41.04
CA SER A 48 -26.14 -8.34 41.75
C SER A 48 -25.57 -6.98 42.20
N ALA A 49 -25.86 -5.93 41.44
CA ALA A 49 -25.31 -4.61 41.65
C ALA A 49 -26.13 -3.78 42.67
N LEU A 50 -27.46 -3.99 42.72
CA LEU A 50 -28.37 -3.41 43.74
C LEU A 50 -28.10 -3.92 45.17
N GLN A 51 -27.47 -5.09 45.34
CA GLN A 51 -27.12 -5.61 46.67
C GLN A 51 -25.85 -5.00 47.26
N LEU A 52 -24.99 -4.40 46.44
CA LEU A 52 -23.68 -3.92 46.87
C LEU A 52 -23.63 -2.40 47.11
N PHE A 53 -24.54 -1.60 46.52
CA PHE A 53 -24.43 -0.15 46.53
C PHE A 53 -25.81 0.55 46.62
N PRO A 54 -26.20 1.08 47.80
CA PRO A 54 -27.56 1.60 48.04
C PRO A 54 -27.87 2.99 47.45
N SER A 55 -27.00 3.56 46.63
CA SER A 55 -27.20 4.88 45.99
C SER A 55 -26.87 4.78 44.50
N PHE A 56 -27.84 4.30 43.72
CA PHE A 56 -27.59 3.68 42.41
C PHE A 56 -28.01 4.52 41.20
N ASP A 57 -28.88 5.53 41.35
CA ASP A 57 -29.43 6.24 40.19
C ASP A 57 -28.45 7.21 39.51
N SER A 58 -27.48 7.80 40.22
CA SER A 58 -26.54 8.75 39.60
C SER A 58 -25.29 8.10 38.98
N TYR A 59 -25.13 6.79 39.12
CA TYR A 59 -23.97 6.05 38.62
C TYR A 59 -24.23 5.49 37.21
N PHE A 60 -25.45 5.03 36.91
CA PHE A 60 -25.82 4.50 35.59
C PHE A 60 -25.80 5.57 34.50
N ASP A 61 -26.31 6.78 34.75
CA ASP A 61 -26.23 7.89 33.78
C ASP A 61 -24.78 8.20 33.34
N ASN A 62 -23.80 7.99 34.23
CA ASN A 62 -22.38 8.24 33.96
C ASN A 62 -21.70 7.02 33.30
N VAL A 63 -22.13 5.79 33.62
CA VAL A 63 -21.62 4.56 33.00
C VAL A 63 -22.18 4.39 31.59
N ASP A 64 -23.46 4.69 31.37
CA ASP A 64 -24.11 4.60 30.06
C ASP A 64 -23.52 5.62 29.10
N SER A 65 -23.32 6.87 29.53
CA SER A 65 -22.64 7.88 28.71
C SER A 65 -21.17 7.54 28.44
N THR A 66 -20.46 6.94 29.40
CA THR A 66 -19.06 6.49 29.20
C THR A 66 -18.98 5.29 28.25
N LEU A 67 -19.92 4.35 28.34
CA LEU A 67 -20.01 3.18 27.47
C LEU A 67 -20.42 3.59 26.05
N GLU A 68 -21.38 4.49 25.88
CA GLU A 68 -21.76 5.06 24.59
C GLU A 68 -20.59 5.80 23.91
N LEU A 69 -19.83 6.61 24.66
CA LEU A 69 -18.63 7.27 24.16
C LEU A 69 -17.55 6.27 23.76
N TYR A 70 -17.32 5.22 24.56
CA TYR A 70 -16.38 4.16 24.26
C TYR A 70 -16.77 3.37 23.00
N LEU A 71 -18.04 2.97 22.91
CA LEU A 71 -18.56 2.24 21.75
C LEU A 71 -18.51 3.10 20.49
N THR A 72 -18.88 4.38 20.58
CA THR A 72 -18.76 5.33 19.47
C THR A 72 -17.31 5.43 19.01
N GLY A 73 -16.36 5.60 19.95
CA GLY A 73 -14.93 5.62 19.63
C GLY A 73 -14.44 4.30 19.01
N LEU A 74 -14.97 3.15 19.45
CA LEU A 74 -14.65 1.84 18.86
C LEU A 74 -15.20 1.70 17.45
N PHE A 75 -16.44 2.13 17.19
CA PHE A 75 -17.06 2.13 15.87
C PHE A 75 -16.33 3.07 14.90
N GLU A 76 -15.81 4.21 15.37
CA GLU A 76 -14.98 5.11 14.57
C GLU A 76 -13.58 4.54 14.30
N ALA A 77 -12.97 3.88 15.29
CA ALA A 77 -11.61 3.34 15.18
C ALA A 77 -11.54 2.03 14.39
N ALA A 78 -12.55 1.16 14.48
CA ALA A 78 -12.52 -0.18 13.89
C ALA A 78 -12.28 -0.18 12.37
N PRO A 79 -12.97 0.66 11.55
CA PRO A 79 -12.70 0.73 10.11
C PRO A 79 -11.28 1.17 9.78
N LEU A 80 -10.72 2.10 10.57
CA LEU A 80 -9.33 2.57 10.39
C LEU A 80 -8.32 1.46 10.71
N LEU A 81 -8.55 0.71 11.78
CA LEU A 81 -7.72 -0.42 12.17
C LEU A 81 -7.77 -1.54 11.13
N VAL A 82 -8.96 -1.89 10.65
CA VAL A 82 -9.14 -2.89 9.58
C VAL A 82 -8.42 -2.46 8.31
N ARG A 83 -8.65 -1.23 7.83
CA ARG A 83 -7.99 -0.71 6.62
C ARG A 83 -6.46 -0.70 6.76
N THR A 84 -5.96 -0.35 7.95
CA THR A 84 -4.52 -0.34 8.22
C THR A 84 -3.95 -1.76 8.26
N ALA A 85 -4.64 -2.70 8.91
CA ALA A 85 -4.24 -4.10 8.98
C ALA A 85 -4.25 -4.76 7.59
N GLU A 86 -5.25 -4.47 6.76
CA GLU A 86 -5.32 -4.93 5.37
C GLU A 86 -4.12 -4.42 4.55
N LYS A 87 -3.81 -3.11 4.61
CA LYS A 87 -2.64 -2.53 3.93
C LYS A 87 -1.32 -3.17 4.39
N ILE A 88 -1.13 -3.35 5.70
CA ILE A 88 0.07 -4.01 6.25
C ILE A 88 0.16 -5.45 5.76
N SER A 89 -0.96 -6.16 5.72
CA SER A 89 -1.03 -7.55 5.26
C SER A 89 -0.72 -7.66 3.78
N ALA A 90 -1.28 -6.78 2.94
CA ALA A 90 -0.97 -6.68 1.53
C ALA A 90 0.52 -6.38 1.29
N ALA A 91 1.10 -5.41 2.00
CA ALA A 91 2.53 -5.09 1.89
C ALA A 91 3.45 -6.23 2.29
N ARG A 92 3.04 -7.04 3.27
CA ARG A 92 3.76 -8.25 3.66
C ARG A 92 3.61 -9.37 2.64
N ALA A 93 2.41 -9.57 2.10
CA ALA A 93 2.14 -10.58 1.09
C ALA A 93 2.92 -10.30 -0.20
N MET A 94 3.03 -9.03 -0.59
CA MET A 94 3.79 -8.57 -1.76
C MET A 94 5.30 -8.51 -1.55
N GLU A 95 5.80 -8.83 -0.34
CA GLU A 95 7.19 -8.61 0.02
C GLU A 95 7.71 -7.21 -0.38
N ALA A 96 6.87 -6.17 -0.25
CA ALA A 96 7.08 -4.85 -0.88
C ALA A 96 8.46 -4.24 -0.56
N ARG A 97 8.99 -4.46 0.65
CA ARG A 97 10.34 -4.00 1.03
C ARG A 97 11.46 -4.67 0.24
N LYS A 98 11.31 -5.97 -0.07
CA LYS A 98 12.27 -6.73 -0.86
C LYS A 98 12.25 -6.29 -2.31
N LEU A 99 11.05 -6.04 -2.86
CA LEU A 99 10.88 -5.44 -4.18
C LEU A 99 11.61 -4.09 -4.26
N VAL A 100 11.34 -3.19 -3.31
CA VAL A 100 12.00 -1.86 -3.25
C VAL A 100 13.52 -1.99 -3.21
N ALA A 101 14.05 -2.88 -2.36
CA ALA A 101 15.49 -3.09 -2.26
C ALA A 101 16.10 -3.71 -3.53
N HIS A 102 15.39 -4.65 -4.17
CA HIS A 102 15.83 -5.28 -5.41
C HIS A 102 15.91 -4.25 -6.54
N VAL A 103 14.82 -3.54 -6.80
CA VAL A 103 14.72 -2.50 -7.84
C VAL A 103 15.77 -1.42 -7.61
N GLN A 104 15.94 -0.92 -6.38
CA GLN A 104 16.94 0.09 -6.05
C GLN A 104 18.38 -0.37 -6.37
N ALA A 105 18.67 -1.66 -6.23
CA ALA A 105 20.01 -2.21 -6.43
C ALA A 105 20.35 -2.50 -7.90
N MET A 106 19.38 -2.44 -8.82
CA MET A 106 19.65 -2.72 -10.23
C MET A 106 20.45 -1.58 -10.86
N GLU A 107 21.53 -1.91 -11.58
CA GLU A 107 22.38 -0.90 -12.23
C GLU A 107 21.82 -0.40 -13.57
N ILE A 108 20.76 -1.04 -14.07
CA ILE A 108 20.13 -0.76 -15.37
C ILE A 108 19.57 0.66 -15.49
N TRP A 109 19.28 1.32 -14.36
CA TRP A 109 18.60 2.61 -14.36
C TRP A 109 19.46 3.76 -14.88
N SER A 110 20.79 3.65 -14.80
CA SER A 110 21.74 4.66 -15.27
C SER A 110 22.33 4.34 -16.64
N GLN A 111 22.00 3.19 -17.22
CA GLN A 111 22.51 2.75 -18.51
C GLN A 111 21.82 3.50 -19.65
N THR A 112 22.52 3.68 -20.76
CA THR A 112 22.02 4.35 -21.98
C THR A 112 21.48 3.35 -23.01
N GLY A 113 21.44 2.07 -22.68
CA GLY A 113 20.85 1.04 -23.53
C GLY A 113 19.33 1.06 -23.45
N ILE A 114 18.66 1.08 -24.60
CA ILE A 114 17.21 0.92 -24.66
C ILE A 114 16.90 -0.56 -24.47
N ASN A 115 16.13 -0.88 -23.43
CA ASN A 115 15.59 -2.21 -23.22
C ASN A 115 14.34 -2.40 -24.08
N GLU A 116 14.21 -3.57 -24.69
CA GLU A 116 13.05 -3.94 -25.53
C GLU A 116 11.88 -4.48 -24.71
N HIS A 117 12.15 -4.93 -23.47
CA HIS A 117 11.18 -5.58 -22.60
C HIS A 117 11.26 -4.99 -21.19
N ALA A 118 10.13 -5.05 -20.47
CA ALA A 118 10.08 -4.75 -19.04
C ALA A 118 11.03 -5.66 -18.27
N ASN A 119 11.42 -5.23 -17.08
CA ASN A 119 12.28 -6.01 -16.22
C ASN A 119 11.60 -7.26 -15.69
N ASP A 120 12.36 -8.35 -15.61
CA ASP A 120 11.89 -9.67 -15.14
C ASP A 120 11.28 -9.60 -13.74
N TYR A 121 11.71 -8.66 -12.88
CA TYR A 121 11.14 -8.49 -11.54
C TYR A 121 9.63 -8.19 -11.57
N VAL A 122 9.13 -7.56 -12.64
CA VAL A 122 7.70 -7.25 -12.78
C VAL A 122 6.91 -8.54 -12.77
N ASP A 123 7.34 -9.52 -13.54
CA ASP A 123 6.68 -10.82 -13.61
C ASP A 123 6.96 -11.65 -12.34
N GLU A 124 8.24 -11.84 -12.01
CA GLU A 124 8.67 -12.77 -10.96
C GLU A 124 8.31 -12.33 -9.54
N MET A 125 8.40 -11.03 -9.24
CA MET A 125 8.23 -10.49 -7.88
C MET A 125 6.89 -9.81 -7.66
N MET A 126 6.14 -9.49 -8.74
CA MET A 126 4.86 -8.81 -8.62
C MET A 126 3.72 -9.64 -9.23
N VAL A 127 3.78 -9.94 -10.53
CA VAL A 127 2.66 -10.59 -11.23
C VAL A 127 2.40 -12.01 -10.73
N ASP A 128 3.44 -12.85 -10.69
CA ASP A 128 3.32 -14.26 -10.31
C ASP A 128 2.83 -14.45 -8.86
N PRO A 129 3.36 -13.71 -7.85
CA PRO A 129 2.85 -13.77 -6.49
C PRO A 129 1.39 -13.30 -6.38
N LEU A 130 1.02 -12.22 -7.09
CA LEU A 130 -0.35 -11.70 -7.10
C LEU A 130 -1.33 -12.67 -7.73
N ASP A 131 -0.98 -13.26 -8.87
CA ASP A 131 -1.80 -14.26 -9.54
C ASP A 131 -2.01 -15.48 -8.63
N SER A 132 -0.93 -16.01 -8.07
CA SER A 132 -0.98 -17.16 -7.15
C SER A 132 -1.86 -16.88 -5.93
N LEU A 133 -1.71 -15.69 -5.35
CA LEU A 133 -2.50 -15.26 -4.20
C LEU A 133 -3.97 -15.08 -4.55
N TRP A 134 -4.28 -14.47 -5.70
CA TRP A 134 -5.65 -14.30 -6.16
C TRP A 134 -6.33 -15.63 -6.46
N LYS A 135 -5.67 -16.53 -7.19
CA LYS A 135 -6.17 -17.89 -7.44
C LYS A 135 -6.48 -18.59 -6.12
N PHE A 136 -5.59 -18.51 -5.14
CA PHE A 136 -5.82 -19.10 -3.82
C PHE A 136 -7.04 -18.49 -3.10
N LEU A 137 -7.13 -17.15 -3.03
CA LEU A 137 -8.21 -16.46 -2.32
C LEU A 137 -9.57 -16.67 -2.99
N SER A 138 -9.62 -16.64 -4.32
CA SER A 138 -10.85 -16.77 -5.11
C SER A 138 -11.42 -18.19 -5.12
N THR A 139 -10.56 -19.21 -5.04
CA THR A 139 -10.96 -20.63 -5.04
C THR A 139 -11.20 -21.20 -3.64
N ALA A 140 -10.78 -20.49 -2.58
CA ALA A 140 -10.97 -20.92 -1.20
C ALA A 140 -12.45 -21.04 -0.76
N GLY A 141 -13.40 -20.58 -1.57
CA GLY A 141 -14.86 -20.85 -1.44
C GLY A 141 -15.54 -20.30 -0.18
N LYS A 142 -14.83 -19.53 0.65
CA LYS A 142 -15.27 -19.11 2.00
C LYS A 142 -15.24 -17.61 2.25
N LEU A 143 -14.72 -16.81 1.31
CA LEU A 143 -14.56 -15.37 1.49
C LEU A 143 -15.69 -14.59 0.79
N PRO A 144 -16.37 -13.67 1.49
CA PRO A 144 -17.29 -12.72 0.88
C PRO A 144 -16.65 -11.93 -0.27
N ARG A 145 -17.42 -11.65 -1.33
CA ARG A 145 -16.93 -10.92 -2.51
C ARG A 145 -16.37 -9.53 -2.17
N THR A 146 -17.00 -8.84 -1.23
CA THR A 146 -16.55 -7.53 -0.74
C THR A 146 -15.16 -7.57 -0.14
N ILE A 147 -14.83 -8.64 0.58
CA ILE A 147 -13.50 -8.85 1.18
C ILE A 147 -12.48 -9.18 0.10
N LEU A 148 -12.84 -10.01 -0.89
CA LEU A 148 -11.98 -10.31 -2.03
C LEU A 148 -11.65 -9.04 -2.84
N ASP A 149 -12.67 -8.23 -3.14
CA ASP A 149 -12.51 -6.98 -3.88
C ASP A 149 -11.64 -5.96 -3.12
N SER A 150 -11.87 -5.80 -1.81
CA SER A 150 -11.03 -4.94 -0.94
C SER A 150 -9.59 -5.45 -0.88
N THR A 151 -9.41 -6.75 -0.66
CA THR A 151 -8.08 -7.37 -0.53
C THR A 151 -7.26 -7.17 -1.80
N TRP A 152 -7.86 -7.43 -2.96
CA TRP A 152 -7.19 -7.25 -4.24
C TRP A 152 -6.90 -5.78 -4.54
N THR A 153 -7.84 -4.88 -4.28
CA THR A 153 -7.60 -3.44 -4.42
C THR A 153 -6.38 -3.02 -3.61
N ASN A 154 -6.31 -3.45 -2.33
CA ASN A 154 -5.15 -3.18 -1.47
C ASN A 154 -3.85 -3.81 -2.00
N LEU A 155 -3.89 -5.03 -2.52
CA LEU A 155 -2.72 -5.71 -3.10
C LEU A 155 -2.15 -4.93 -4.29
N ILE A 156 -3.01 -4.50 -5.22
CA ILE A 156 -2.57 -3.73 -6.39
C ILE A 156 -2.12 -2.32 -6.00
N THR A 157 -2.86 -1.62 -5.13
CA THR A 157 -2.45 -0.30 -4.61
C THR A 157 -1.06 -0.37 -3.98
N ILE A 158 -0.81 -1.36 -3.12
CA ILE A 158 0.49 -1.53 -2.48
C ILE A 158 1.60 -1.88 -3.49
N SER A 159 1.26 -2.57 -4.58
CA SER A 159 2.20 -2.86 -5.66
C SER A 159 2.65 -1.59 -6.38
N TYR A 160 1.71 -0.70 -6.73
CA TYR A 160 2.04 0.62 -7.28
C TYR A 160 2.78 1.51 -6.29
N GLU A 161 2.39 1.52 -5.01
CA GLU A 161 3.11 2.24 -3.97
C GLU A 161 4.56 1.73 -3.81
N ALA A 162 4.77 0.42 -3.94
CA ALA A 162 6.10 -0.18 -3.84
C ALA A 162 6.96 0.16 -5.06
N MET A 163 6.42 0.16 -6.27
CA MET A 163 7.14 0.63 -7.48
C MET A 163 7.53 2.11 -7.35
N LEU A 164 6.59 2.97 -6.93
CA LEU A 164 6.86 4.39 -6.70
C LEU A 164 7.98 4.59 -5.69
N GLU A 165 7.89 3.90 -4.54
CA GLU A 165 8.91 3.97 -3.49
C GLU A 165 10.26 3.46 -3.98
N ALA A 166 10.28 2.43 -4.81
CA ALA A 166 11.50 1.90 -5.41
C ALA A 166 12.13 2.91 -6.37
N PHE A 167 11.33 3.47 -7.29
CA PHE A 167 11.80 4.45 -8.27
C PHE A 167 12.32 5.72 -7.60
N ALA A 168 11.64 6.21 -6.57
CA ALA A 168 12.07 7.36 -5.79
C ALA A 168 13.44 7.16 -5.11
N ARG A 169 13.84 5.91 -4.84
CA ARG A 169 15.12 5.58 -4.20
C ARG A 169 16.27 5.37 -5.17
N ILE A 170 16.00 5.41 -6.47
CA ILE A 170 17.04 5.31 -7.49
C ILE A 170 17.80 6.65 -7.53
N PRO A 171 19.10 6.66 -7.22
CA PRO A 171 19.85 7.90 -7.01
C PRO A 171 20.06 8.69 -8.30
N GLN A 172 20.27 8.00 -9.42
CA GLN A 172 20.43 8.58 -10.76
C GLN A 172 19.78 7.65 -11.78
N SER A 173 18.86 8.19 -12.57
CA SER A 173 18.26 7.50 -13.70
C SER A 173 18.61 8.24 -15.00
N SER A 174 18.93 7.49 -16.05
CA SER A 174 19.04 8.00 -17.42
C SER A 174 17.66 8.21 -18.01
N THR A 175 17.59 8.84 -19.19
CA THR A 175 16.36 8.95 -19.97
C THR A 175 15.81 7.56 -20.32
N GLU A 176 16.70 6.64 -20.67
CA GLU A 176 16.40 5.25 -21.02
C GLU A 176 15.96 4.45 -19.78
N GLY A 177 16.58 4.70 -18.62
CA GLY A 177 16.15 4.11 -17.35
C GLY A 177 14.75 4.56 -16.94
N ARG A 178 14.39 5.83 -17.15
CA ARG A 178 13.03 6.34 -16.90
C ARG A 178 12.01 5.81 -17.90
N SER A 179 12.40 5.63 -19.17
CA SER A 179 11.51 4.96 -20.13
C SER A 179 11.30 3.50 -19.76
N LEU A 180 12.33 2.82 -19.22
CA LEU A 180 12.21 1.47 -18.68
C LEU A 180 11.27 1.43 -17.46
N MET A 181 11.34 2.39 -16.54
CA MET A 181 10.35 2.50 -15.44
C MET A 181 8.92 2.58 -15.98
N SER A 182 8.69 3.39 -17.03
CA SER A 182 7.37 3.50 -17.67
C SER A 182 6.93 2.19 -18.33
N MET A 183 7.87 1.45 -18.91
CA MET A 183 7.62 0.14 -19.49
C MET A 183 7.27 -0.90 -18.42
N ASP A 184 7.96 -0.90 -17.29
CA ASP A 184 7.65 -1.77 -16.14
C ASP A 184 6.24 -1.52 -15.61
N VAL A 185 5.85 -0.24 -15.48
CA VAL A 185 4.49 0.16 -15.07
C VAL A 185 3.45 -0.29 -16.08
N ALA A 186 3.74 -0.14 -17.37
CA ALA A 186 2.84 -0.59 -18.44
C ALA A 186 2.70 -2.11 -18.48
N ALA A 187 3.78 -2.86 -18.30
CA ALA A 187 3.77 -4.32 -18.22
C ALA A 187 2.94 -4.80 -17.03
N PHE A 188 3.20 -4.25 -15.84
CA PHE A 188 2.41 -4.54 -14.65
C PHE A 188 0.93 -4.23 -14.85
N ALA A 189 0.59 -3.04 -15.37
CA ALA A 189 -0.80 -2.67 -15.64
C ALA A 189 -1.47 -3.60 -16.67
N THR A 190 -0.73 -4.03 -17.69
CA THR A 190 -1.25 -4.92 -18.75
C THR A 190 -1.51 -6.32 -18.23
N ALA A 191 -0.68 -6.83 -17.33
CA ALA A 191 -0.86 -8.15 -16.72
C ALA A 191 -2.24 -8.29 -16.04
N PHE A 192 -2.76 -7.21 -15.46
CA PHE A 192 -4.06 -7.19 -14.78
C PHE A 192 -5.19 -6.56 -15.61
N SER A 193 -4.87 -5.80 -16.66
CA SER A 193 -5.86 -5.24 -17.60
C SER A 193 -6.25 -6.20 -18.74
N PHE A 194 -5.33 -7.04 -19.22
CA PHE A 194 -5.56 -7.94 -20.37
C PHE A 194 -6.17 -9.29 -19.98
N ARG A 195 -5.99 -9.72 -18.73
CA ARG A 195 -6.57 -10.97 -18.24
C ARG A 195 -8.10 -10.97 -18.23
N GLU A 196 -8.72 -9.80 -18.14
CA GLU A 196 -10.18 -9.62 -18.31
C GLU A 196 -10.70 -9.99 -19.72
N MET A 197 -9.84 -9.96 -20.75
CA MET A 197 -10.27 -10.18 -22.15
C MET A 197 -9.96 -11.58 -22.68
N LYS A 198 -8.88 -12.23 -22.25
CA LYS A 198 -8.49 -13.54 -22.78
C LYS A 198 -9.35 -14.69 -22.22
N GLU A 199 -9.79 -14.60 -20.97
CA GLU A 199 -10.75 -15.55 -20.38
C GLU A 199 -12.14 -15.46 -21.05
N ARG A 200 -12.52 -14.32 -21.66
CA ARG A 200 -13.77 -14.20 -22.45
C ARG A 200 -13.71 -14.80 -23.86
N LYS A 201 -12.51 -15.02 -24.42
CA LYS A 201 -12.36 -15.58 -25.78
C LYS A 201 -11.88 -17.04 -25.80
N ALA A 202 -11.26 -17.53 -24.73
CA ALA A 202 -10.85 -18.93 -24.64
C ALA A 202 -11.99 -19.87 -24.20
N ASP A 203 -12.97 -19.41 -23.40
CA ASP A 203 -14.11 -20.22 -22.93
C ASP A 203 -15.26 -20.35 -23.94
N ARG A 204 -15.01 -20.17 -25.24
CA ARG A 204 -15.96 -20.56 -26.30
C ARG A 204 -15.65 -21.89 -26.96
N SER A 205 -14.67 -22.65 -26.46
CA SER A 205 -14.42 -24.01 -26.96
C SER A 205 -13.55 -24.84 -26.02
N THR A 206 -14.10 -25.36 -24.92
CA THR A 206 -13.78 -26.69 -24.36
C THR A 206 -14.66 -26.99 -23.15
N ASP A 207 -15.29 -28.16 -23.17
CA ASP A 207 -16.20 -28.73 -22.17
C ASP A 207 -15.49 -29.11 -20.85
N ASP A 208 -15.32 -28.16 -19.92
CA ASP A 208 -15.03 -28.49 -18.51
C ASP A 208 -15.75 -27.51 -17.57
N GLU A 209 -16.97 -27.87 -17.17
CA GLU A 209 -17.62 -27.33 -15.98
C GLU A 209 -16.81 -27.79 -14.76
N HIS A 210 -15.93 -26.95 -14.21
CA HIS A 210 -15.62 -26.80 -12.77
C HIS A 210 -14.30 -26.05 -12.56
N HIS A 211 -14.38 -24.73 -12.43
CA HIS A 211 -13.61 -23.82 -11.55
C HIS A 211 -13.58 -22.42 -12.17
N PHE A 212 -14.77 -21.82 -12.26
CA PHE A 212 -14.92 -20.41 -12.58
C PHE A 212 -14.25 -19.59 -11.47
N VAL A 213 -13.10 -19.00 -11.78
CA VAL A 213 -12.46 -17.98 -10.93
C VAL A 213 -13.21 -16.67 -11.20
N PRO A 214 -13.81 -16.02 -10.18
CA PRO A 214 -14.47 -14.74 -10.39
C PRO A 214 -13.49 -13.74 -10.99
N SER A 215 -13.94 -13.03 -12.03
CA SER A 215 -13.20 -11.94 -12.67
C SER A 215 -12.66 -10.97 -11.62
N THR A 216 -11.46 -10.44 -11.90
CA THR A 216 -10.82 -9.39 -11.12
C THR A 216 -11.81 -8.29 -10.68
N PRO A 217 -11.66 -7.70 -9.48
CA PRO A 217 -12.59 -6.74 -8.91
C PRO A 217 -12.83 -5.49 -9.76
N VAL A 218 -14.05 -4.99 -9.61
CA VAL A 218 -14.70 -3.93 -10.39
C VAL A 218 -14.16 -2.51 -10.08
N ASN A 219 -13.29 -2.33 -9.09
CA ASN A 219 -12.81 -1.00 -8.70
C ASN A 219 -11.62 -0.52 -9.56
N MET A 220 -11.81 -0.56 -10.88
CA MET A 220 -10.84 -0.10 -11.88
C MET A 220 -10.44 1.37 -11.70
N THR A 221 -11.30 2.18 -11.08
CA THR A 221 -11.02 3.60 -10.82
C THR A 221 -9.82 3.80 -9.90
N VAL A 222 -9.79 3.11 -8.75
CA VAL A 222 -8.66 3.20 -7.81
C VAL A 222 -7.37 2.69 -8.45
N LEU A 223 -7.46 1.63 -9.24
CA LEU A 223 -6.30 1.08 -9.96
C LEU A 223 -5.75 2.06 -11.00
N LEU A 224 -6.66 2.75 -11.70
CA LEU A 224 -6.31 3.77 -12.68
C LEU A 224 -5.66 4.98 -12.01
N GLU A 225 -6.18 5.42 -10.87
CA GLU A 225 -5.63 6.53 -10.08
C GLU A 225 -4.20 6.23 -9.61
N GLU A 226 -3.96 5.04 -9.02
CA GLU A 226 -2.63 4.66 -8.54
C GLU A 226 -1.62 4.53 -9.69
N ARG A 227 -2.05 3.96 -10.82
CA ARG A 227 -1.24 3.94 -12.04
C ARG A 227 -0.92 5.34 -12.53
N GLN A 228 -1.93 6.22 -12.65
CA GLN A 228 -1.74 7.59 -13.13
C GLN A 228 -0.83 8.39 -12.22
N ARG A 229 -0.92 8.17 -10.91
CA ARG A 229 -0.03 8.79 -9.91
C ARG A 229 1.42 8.38 -10.16
N LEU A 230 1.69 7.09 -10.34
CA LEU A 230 3.04 6.61 -10.65
C LEU A 230 3.53 7.09 -12.03
N ASP A 231 2.69 7.01 -13.06
CA ASP A 231 3.02 7.49 -14.42
C ASP A 231 3.36 8.99 -14.41
N THR A 232 2.60 9.79 -13.65
CA THR A 232 2.84 11.22 -13.49
C THR A 232 4.18 11.44 -12.80
N TYR A 233 4.45 10.75 -11.69
CA TYR A 233 5.73 10.85 -11.00
C TYR A 233 6.94 10.64 -11.92
N ILE A 234 6.89 9.62 -12.79
CA ILE A 234 7.97 9.34 -13.75
C ILE A 234 8.10 10.48 -14.77
N LYS A 235 6.99 11.05 -15.24
CA LYS A 235 6.98 12.15 -16.22
C LYS A 235 7.55 13.46 -15.66
N ILE A 236 7.42 13.73 -14.36
CA ILE A 236 7.95 14.95 -13.75
C ILE A 236 9.47 15.06 -13.89
N TYR A 237 10.20 13.94 -13.96
CA TYR A 237 11.65 13.96 -14.21
C TYR A 237 12.07 14.54 -15.57
N TYR A 238 11.15 14.75 -16.50
CA TYR A 238 11.42 15.34 -17.81
C TYR A 238 11.20 16.87 -17.85
N LEU A 239 10.71 17.45 -16.76
CA LEU A 239 10.46 18.87 -16.64
C LEU A 239 11.73 19.61 -16.14
N PRO A 240 11.90 20.90 -16.49
CA PRO A 240 12.95 21.75 -15.92
C PRO A 240 12.73 22.00 -14.41
N GLU A 241 13.77 22.47 -13.71
CA GLU A 241 13.75 22.62 -12.25
C GLU A 241 12.59 23.51 -11.77
N GLU A 242 12.36 24.63 -12.44
CA GLU A 242 11.30 25.58 -12.11
C GLU A 242 9.91 24.93 -12.17
N ASP A 243 9.64 24.16 -13.23
CA ASP A 243 8.35 23.47 -13.44
C ASP A 243 8.14 22.34 -12.42
N VAL A 244 9.21 21.62 -12.03
CA VAL A 244 9.12 20.58 -10.99
C VAL A 244 8.80 21.18 -9.63
N LEU A 245 9.44 22.29 -9.26
CA LEU A 245 9.17 22.96 -7.98
C LEU A 245 7.74 23.52 -7.93
N ALA A 246 7.27 24.14 -9.01
CA ALA A 246 5.89 24.61 -9.13
C ALA A 246 4.88 23.45 -9.02
N TRP A 247 5.15 22.34 -9.73
CA TRP A 247 4.30 21.15 -9.65
C TRP A 247 4.26 20.55 -8.25
N LEU A 248 5.40 20.53 -7.54
CA LEU A 248 5.48 20.04 -6.16
C LEU A 248 4.64 20.89 -5.20
N GLU A 249 4.61 22.22 -5.36
CA GLU A 249 3.77 23.11 -4.53
C GLU A 249 2.28 22.72 -4.59
N GLU A 250 1.80 22.32 -5.77
CA GLU A 250 0.40 21.93 -5.98
C GLU A 250 0.11 20.47 -5.60
N ASN A 251 1.10 19.57 -5.66
CA ASN A 251 0.86 18.12 -5.62
C ASN A 251 1.52 17.38 -4.45
N TYR A 252 2.33 18.04 -3.60
CA TYR A 252 3.15 17.36 -2.58
C TYR A 252 2.34 16.48 -1.60
N SER A 253 1.08 16.82 -1.32
CA SER A 253 0.21 16.08 -0.39
C SER A 253 -0.14 14.67 -0.86
N THR A 254 -0.01 14.39 -2.15
CA THR A 254 -0.30 13.08 -2.77
C THR A 254 0.92 12.15 -2.82
N TYR A 255 2.09 12.65 -2.42
CA TYR A 255 3.36 11.94 -2.41
C TYR A 255 4.00 11.97 -1.02
N ARG A 256 4.93 11.04 -0.78
CA ARG A 256 5.70 11.07 0.48
C ARG A 256 6.84 12.07 0.38
N PHE A 257 7.26 12.60 1.53
CA PHE A 257 8.39 13.54 1.62
C PHE A 257 9.64 13.08 0.87
N ASN A 258 9.99 11.79 0.95
CA ASN A 258 11.13 11.21 0.25
C ASN A 258 10.94 11.18 -1.28
N HIS A 259 9.72 10.98 -1.78
CA HIS A 259 9.40 11.01 -3.21
C HIS A 259 9.63 12.42 -3.75
N CYS A 260 9.15 13.45 -3.03
CA CYS A 260 9.34 14.85 -3.38
C CYS A 260 10.81 15.28 -3.31
N CYS A 261 11.54 14.86 -2.27
CA CYS A 261 12.98 15.11 -2.17
C CYS A 261 13.78 14.49 -3.33
N SER A 262 13.39 13.29 -3.78
CA SER A 262 14.04 12.62 -4.91
C SER A 262 13.86 13.41 -6.21
N LEU A 263 12.63 13.87 -6.49
CA LEU A 263 12.35 14.73 -7.65
C LEU A 263 13.17 16.01 -7.61
N ALA A 264 13.13 16.73 -6.48
CA ALA A 264 13.88 17.98 -6.31
C ALA A 264 15.39 17.79 -6.54
N ASN A 265 15.97 16.69 -6.02
CA ASN A 265 17.39 16.40 -6.18
C ASN A 265 17.82 16.00 -7.59
N ALA A 266 16.98 15.21 -8.27
CA ALA A 266 17.30 14.73 -9.61
C ALA A 266 17.36 15.88 -10.62
N VAL A 267 16.49 16.88 -10.47
CA VAL A 267 16.38 17.99 -11.43
C VAL A 267 17.48 19.03 -11.21
N SER A 268 17.86 19.31 -9.96
CA SER A 268 19.05 20.14 -9.65
C SER A 268 20.36 19.56 -10.22
N SER A 269 20.38 18.26 -10.55
CA SER A 269 21.56 17.58 -11.13
C SER A 269 21.60 17.66 -12.66
N HIS A 270 20.47 17.88 -13.33
CA HIS A 270 20.34 17.83 -14.80
C HIS A 270 20.71 19.16 -15.49
N GLU A 271 20.66 20.28 -14.77
CA GLU A 271 20.70 21.62 -15.38
C GLU A 271 22.07 22.09 -15.88
N ASN A 272 23.20 21.46 -15.54
CA ASN A 272 24.51 21.92 -16.06
C ASN A 272 25.61 20.86 -15.97
N GLY A 273 26.11 20.41 -17.12
CA GLY A 273 27.43 19.76 -17.27
C GLY A 273 28.63 20.64 -16.88
N ARG A 274 28.38 21.75 -16.17
CA ARG A 274 29.36 22.59 -15.48
C ARG A 274 28.98 22.63 -14.01
N ARG A 275 29.76 21.93 -13.18
CA ARG A 275 29.90 22.09 -11.72
C ARG A 275 29.10 23.26 -11.13
N ARG A 276 27.80 23.06 -10.88
CA ARG A 276 26.98 23.94 -10.04
C ARG A 276 26.87 23.23 -8.69
N GLY A 277 27.46 23.86 -7.67
CA GLY A 277 27.79 23.23 -6.39
C GLY A 277 26.58 22.82 -5.55
N SER A 278 26.86 22.14 -4.44
CA SER A 278 25.89 21.60 -3.47
C SER A 278 24.81 22.57 -2.98
N ASN A 279 24.98 23.89 -3.22
CA ASN A 279 24.03 24.94 -2.86
C ASN A 279 22.71 24.89 -3.64
N SER A 280 22.64 24.39 -4.89
CA SER A 280 21.36 24.35 -5.65
C SER A 280 20.46 23.22 -5.15
N SER A 281 20.99 21.99 -5.09
CA SER A 281 20.29 20.84 -4.50
C SER A 281 19.87 21.12 -3.04
N SER A 282 20.70 21.81 -2.26
CA SER A 282 20.33 22.22 -0.90
C SER A 282 19.13 23.17 -0.87
N LYS A 283 18.98 24.08 -1.85
CA LYS A 283 17.82 24.97 -1.93
C LYS A 283 16.54 24.22 -2.28
N SER A 284 16.60 23.32 -3.25
CA SER A 284 15.44 22.55 -3.72
C SER A 284 14.96 21.55 -2.66
N ILE A 285 15.87 20.92 -1.90
CA ILE A 285 15.50 20.14 -0.71
C ILE A 285 14.86 21.02 0.37
N ASN A 286 15.42 22.21 0.64
CA ASN A 286 14.87 23.11 1.65
C ASN A 286 13.47 23.60 1.27
N PHE A 287 13.21 23.85 -0.01
CA PHE A 287 11.87 24.13 -0.53
C PHE A 287 10.89 23.01 -0.19
N VAL A 288 11.24 21.75 -0.48
CA VAL A 288 10.39 20.59 -0.13
C VAL A 288 10.19 20.49 1.38
N ARG A 289 11.23 20.75 2.20
CA ARG A 289 11.08 20.76 3.66
C ARG A 289 10.06 21.81 4.12
N ASN A 290 10.09 23.01 3.55
CA ASN A 290 9.15 24.08 3.89
C ASN A 290 7.71 23.74 3.50
N LEU A 291 7.49 22.98 2.41
CA LEU A 291 6.15 22.50 2.04
C LEU A 291 5.56 21.54 3.08
N PHE A 292 6.35 20.60 3.60
CA PHE A 292 5.88 19.60 4.57
C PHE A 292 5.89 20.10 6.03
N HIS A 293 6.77 21.07 6.34
CA HIS A 293 6.99 21.59 7.69
C HIS A 293 7.06 23.13 7.70
N PRO A 294 5.96 23.84 7.41
CA PRO A 294 5.95 25.30 7.32
C PRO A 294 6.27 26.00 8.66
N ALA A 295 5.98 25.34 9.79
CA ALA A 295 6.23 25.88 11.13
C ALA A 295 7.72 25.93 11.52
N GLU A 296 8.56 25.04 10.97
CA GLU A 296 10.01 25.02 11.24
C GLU A 296 10.76 26.07 10.39
N ALA A 297 10.14 26.55 9.30
CA ALA A 297 10.75 27.52 8.39
C ALA A 297 10.73 28.97 8.91
N ASN A 298 9.82 29.28 9.84
CA ASN A 298 9.65 30.63 10.41
C ASN A 298 10.30 30.79 11.81
N GLY A 299 11.11 29.82 12.24
CA GLY A 299 11.64 29.71 13.61
C GLY A 299 13.10 30.14 13.80
N THR A 300 13.56 31.17 13.08
CA THR A 300 14.82 31.87 13.39
C THR A 300 14.65 33.36 13.10
N ASP A 301 13.98 34.07 14.00
CA ASP A 301 14.15 35.50 14.28
C ASP A 301 13.26 35.86 15.50
N GLU A 302 13.69 35.42 16.69
CA GLU A 302 13.42 36.10 17.98
C GLU A 302 14.67 36.00 18.86
#